data_AF-A0A2P8B1W5-F1
#
_entry.id   AF-A0A2P8B1W5-F1
#
_cell.length_a   1.000
_cell.length_b   1.000
_cell.length_c   1.000
_cell.angle_alpha   90.00
_cell.angle_beta   90.00
_cell.angle_gamma   90.00
#
_symmetry.space_group_name_H-M   'P 1'
#
loop_
_entity.id
_entity.type
_entity.pdbx_description
1 polymer ?
#
loop_
_entity_poly.entity_id
_entity_poly.type
_entity_poly.pdbx_seq_one_letter_code
_entity_poly.pdbx_strand_id
1 'polypeptide(L)'
;MPGMWWVVGGVLVLGLVSAYLIWTAGRVERLQARAESAARALDAHLLRRAAAAAVLAEQRYGVELYAAARIALDAVPEEREAAENDLTRQLRTVELDPADPACEAVIAASRRLALARQVHTDLVRDARSARSRPLVRLFRMGRGREWPRYFDVDDPTVTPRADVTTG
;
A
#
# COMPACT_ATOMS: atom_id res chain seq x y z
N MET A 1 31.42 -8.73 50.45
CA MET A 1 29.97 -9.05 50.37
C MET A 1 29.63 -9.58 48.98
N PRO A 2 29.77 -10.90 48.75
CA PRO A 2 29.54 -11.51 47.44
C PRO A 2 28.10 -11.36 46.91
N GLY A 3 27.11 -11.16 47.80
CA GLY A 3 25.72 -10.92 47.39
C GLY A 3 25.45 -9.57 46.70
N MET A 4 26.25 -8.54 46.97
CA MET A 4 26.05 -7.21 46.40
C MET A 4 26.33 -7.16 44.88
N TRP A 5 27.29 -7.95 44.42
CA TRP A 5 27.61 -8.08 42.99
C TRP A 5 26.48 -8.72 42.18
N TRP A 6 25.75 -9.68 42.77
CA TRP A 6 24.57 -10.27 42.14
C TRP A 6 23.42 -9.27 42.02
N VAL A 7 23.21 -8.43 43.03
CA VAL A 7 22.19 -7.37 42.98
C VAL A 7 22.55 -6.34 41.91
N VAL A 8 23.80 -5.86 41.90
CA VAL A 8 24.27 -4.90 40.89
C VAL A 8 24.16 -5.49 39.47
N GLY A 9 24.58 -6.75 39.29
CA GLY A 9 24.45 -7.45 38.01
C GLY A 9 22.99 -7.62 37.58
N GLY A 10 22.10 -7.98 38.50
CA GLY A 10 20.67 -8.12 38.23
C GLY A 10 20.01 -6.80 37.82
N VAL A 11 20.32 -5.71 38.51
CA VAL A 11 19.82 -4.36 38.17
C VAL A 11 20.33 -3.92 36.81
N LEU A 12 21.61 -4.16 36.50
CA LEU A 12 22.20 -3.84 35.20
C LEU A 12 21.50 -4.59 34.07
N VAL A 13 21.31 -5.91 34.22
CA VAL A 13 20.61 -6.75 33.23
C VAL A 13 19.17 -6.28 33.05
N LEU A 14 18.45 -5.99 34.13
CA LEU A 14 17.08 -5.50 34.06
C LEU A 14 16.99 -4.16 33.32
N GLY A 15 17.93 -3.24 33.60
CA GLY A 15 18.04 -1.96 32.90
C GLY A 15 18.26 -2.13 31.39
N LEU A 16 19.19 -3.00 31.01
CA LEU A 16 19.48 -3.31 29.61
C LEU A 16 18.26 -3.93 28.88
N VAL A 17 17.59 -4.89 29.53
CA VAL A 17 16.38 -5.51 28.97
C VAL A 17 15.27 -4.48 28.80
N SER A 18 15.05 -3.61 29.80
CA SER A 18 14.02 -2.57 29.75
C SER A 18 14.29 -1.58 28.60
N ALA A 19 15.53 -1.11 28.48
CA ALA A 19 15.94 -0.23 27.38
C ALA A 19 15.75 -0.89 26.00
N TYR A 20 16.10 -2.18 25.88
CA TYR A 20 15.92 -2.94 24.65
C TYR A 20 14.44 -3.12 24.26
N LEU A 21 13.57 -3.37 25.25
CA LEU A 21 12.12 -3.49 25.03
C LEU A 21 11.51 -2.15 24.59
N ILE A 22 11.88 -1.03 25.21
CA ILE A 22 11.44 0.31 24.83
C ILE A 22 11.87 0.63 23.39
N TRP A 23 13.12 0.36 23.06
CA TRP A 23 13.63 0.56 21.70
C TRP A 23 12.89 -0.29 20.66
N THR A 24 12.61 -1.56 20.99
CA THR A 24 11.87 -2.48 20.11
C THR A 24 10.42 -2.04 19.92
N ALA A 25 9.73 -1.61 20.99
CA ALA A 25 8.37 -1.11 20.92
C ALA A 25 8.28 0.12 19.99
N GLY A 26 9.16 1.11 20.19
CA GLY A 26 9.20 2.30 19.33
C GLY A 26 9.57 1.97 17.88
N ARG A 27 10.40 0.95 17.63
CA ARG A 27 10.70 0.49 16.26
C ARG A 27 9.45 -0.10 15.59
N VAL A 28 8.68 -0.93 16.29
CA VAL A 28 7.45 -1.53 15.76
C VAL A 28 6.43 -0.47 15.42
N GLU A 29 6.21 0.50 16.32
CA GLU A 29 5.27 1.60 16.12
C GLU A 29 5.64 2.45 14.89
N ARG A 30 6.92 2.77 14.69
CA ARG A 30 7.38 3.49 13.49
C ARG A 30 7.12 2.72 12.21
N LEU A 31 7.28 1.39 12.21
CA LEU A 31 6.98 0.57 11.02
C LEU A 31 5.49 0.53 10.72
N GLN A 32 4.63 0.41 11.74
CA GLN A 32 3.18 0.47 11.59
C GLN A 32 2.73 1.83 11.04
N ALA A 33 3.21 2.93 11.63
CA ALA A 33 2.88 4.28 11.18
C ALA A 33 3.31 4.55 9.73
N ARG A 34 4.48 4.02 9.30
CA ARG A 34 4.93 4.10 7.91
C ARG A 34 4.02 3.33 6.95
N ALA A 35 3.66 2.10 7.30
CA ALA A 35 2.73 1.30 6.50
C ALA A 35 1.34 1.96 6.40
N GLU A 36 0.82 2.54 7.49
CA GLU A 36 -0.43 3.32 7.48
C GLU A 36 -0.33 4.58 6.59
N SER A 37 0.81 5.26 6.59
CA SER A 37 1.03 6.41 5.70
C SER A 37 1.10 6.00 4.23
N ALA A 38 1.69 4.84 3.93
CA ALA A 38 1.76 4.29 2.59
C ALA A 38 0.39 3.82 2.08
N ALA A 39 -0.43 3.23 2.96
CA ALA A 39 -1.82 2.88 2.66
C ALA A 39 -2.62 4.12 2.23
N ARG A 40 -2.55 5.21 3.01
CA ARG A 40 -3.22 6.48 2.65
C ARG A 40 -2.71 7.08 1.34
N ALA A 41 -1.40 6.97 1.06
CA ALA A 41 -0.84 7.42 -0.20
C ALA A 41 -1.34 6.58 -1.38
N LEU A 42 -1.41 5.25 -1.19
CA LEU A 42 -1.97 4.31 -2.16
C LEU A 42 -3.43 4.64 -2.48
N ASP A 43 -4.26 4.86 -1.46
CA ASP A 43 -5.67 5.24 -1.62
C ASP A 43 -5.83 6.53 -2.45
N ALA A 44 -4.98 7.52 -2.22
CA ALA A 44 -4.99 8.74 -3.01
C ALA A 44 -4.62 8.50 -4.48
N HIS A 45 -3.75 7.52 -4.78
CA HIS A 45 -3.43 7.12 -6.16
C HIS A 45 -4.57 6.34 -6.81
N LEU A 46 -5.26 5.47 -6.09
CA LEU A 46 -6.46 4.77 -6.56
C LEU A 46 -7.54 5.77 -6.98
N LEU A 47 -7.85 6.74 -6.12
CA LEU A 47 -8.84 7.79 -6.41
C LEU A 47 -8.47 8.62 -7.64
N ARG A 48 -7.18 9.01 -7.76
CA ARG A 48 -6.70 9.75 -8.94
C ARG A 48 -6.84 8.95 -10.24
N ARG A 49 -6.54 7.65 -10.21
CA ARG A 49 -6.68 6.76 -11.37
C ARG A 49 -8.14 6.60 -11.77
N ALA A 50 -9.02 6.32 -10.80
CA ALA A 50 -10.45 6.16 -11.05
C ALA A 50 -11.10 7.46 -11.57
N ALA A 51 -10.73 8.62 -11.01
CA ALA A 51 -11.20 9.91 -11.53
C ALA A 51 -10.73 10.18 -12.97
N ALA A 52 -9.45 9.91 -13.28
CA ALA A 52 -8.94 10.03 -14.64
C ALA A 52 -9.66 9.09 -15.62
N ALA A 53 -9.94 7.85 -15.19
CA ALA A 53 -10.69 6.89 -16.00
C ALA A 53 -12.15 7.30 -16.22
N ALA A 54 -12.82 7.90 -15.24
CA ALA A 54 -14.17 8.44 -15.40
C ALA A 54 -14.22 9.56 -16.43
N VAL A 55 -13.28 10.52 -16.35
CA VAL A 55 -13.16 11.61 -17.35
C VAL A 55 -12.86 11.06 -18.74
N LEU A 56 -11.98 10.06 -18.85
CA LEU A 56 -11.69 9.38 -20.10
C LEU A 56 -12.94 8.69 -20.70
N ALA A 57 -13.72 8.02 -19.85
CA ALA A 57 -14.93 7.31 -20.26
C ALA A 57 -16.02 8.27 -20.80
N GLU A 58 -16.20 9.43 -20.17
CA GLU A 58 -17.15 10.47 -20.61
C GLU A 58 -16.84 10.99 -22.01
N GLN A 59 -15.57 11.01 -22.42
CA GLN A 59 -15.16 11.55 -23.72
C GLN A 59 -15.30 10.54 -24.86
N ARG A 60 -14.92 9.27 -24.64
CA ARG A 60 -14.62 8.37 -25.77
C ARG A 60 -14.90 6.89 -25.57
N TYR A 61 -15.03 6.40 -24.33
CA TYR A 61 -14.92 4.96 -24.04
C TYR A 61 -16.14 4.34 -23.34
N GLY A 62 -17.25 5.08 -23.25
CA GLY A 62 -18.57 4.53 -23.04
C GLY A 62 -18.94 4.21 -21.59
N VAL A 63 -20.15 3.67 -21.43
CA VAL A 63 -20.84 3.55 -20.14
C VAL A 63 -20.20 2.51 -19.23
N GLU A 64 -19.63 1.42 -19.76
CA GLU A 64 -19.05 0.35 -18.95
C GLU A 64 -17.79 0.80 -18.20
N LEU A 65 -16.86 1.49 -18.89
CA LEU A 65 -15.68 2.07 -18.25
C LEU A 65 -16.09 3.13 -17.22
N TYR A 66 -17.08 3.96 -17.55
CA TYR A 66 -17.59 4.97 -16.62
C TYR A 66 -18.16 4.34 -15.36
N ALA A 67 -18.97 3.29 -15.51
CA ALA A 67 -19.55 2.56 -14.39
C ALA A 67 -18.47 1.94 -13.49
N ALA A 68 -17.48 1.25 -14.07
CA ALA A 68 -16.37 0.67 -13.31
C ALA A 68 -15.55 1.74 -12.58
N ALA A 69 -15.27 2.88 -13.23
CA ALA A 69 -14.58 4.00 -12.60
C ALA A 69 -15.39 4.61 -11.45
N ARG A 70 -16.71 4.72 -11.60
CA ARG A 70 -17.59 5.23 -10.53
C ARG A 70 -17.66 4.27 -9.35
N ILE A 71 -17.77 2.97 -9.60
CA ILE A 71 -17.71 1.93 -8.56
C ILE A 71 -16.37 2.02 -7.80
N ALA A 72 -15.24 2.15 -8.50
CA ALA A 72 -13.93 2.30 -7.85
C ALA A 72 -13.80 3.58 -7.00
N LEU A 73 -14.44 4.68 -7.39
CA LEU A 73 -14.49 5.92 -6.60
C LEU A 73 -15.31 5.78 -5.32
N ASP A 74 -16.44 5.09 -5.39
CA ASP A 74 -17.39 4.95 -4.27
C ASP A 74 -17.11 3.71 -3.40
N ALA A 75 -16.20 2.83 -3.81
CA ALA A 75 -15.92 1.57 -3.13
C ALA A 75 -15.47 1.78 -1.67
N VAL A 76 -16.13 1.07 -0.76
CA VAL A 76 -15.72 0.97 0.64
C VAL A 76 -14.42 0.15 0.78
N PRO A 77 -13.67 0.24 1.90
CA PRO A 77 -12.37 -0.42 2.05
C PRO A 77 -12.39 -1.92 1.76
N GLU A 78 -13.47 -2.61 2.08
CA GLU A 78 -13.64 -4.07 1.89
C GLU A 78 -13.85 -4.46 0.42
N GLU A 79 -14.44 -3.57 -0.38
CA GLU A 79 -14.76 -3.80 -1.80
C GLU A 79 -13.72 -3.20 -2.74
N ARG A 80 -12.79 -2.40 -2.18
CA ARG A 80 -11.84 -1.59 -2.95
C ARG A 80 -10.96 -2.42 -3.88
N GLU A 81 -10.48 -3.57 -3.43
CA GLU A 81 -9.65 -4.48 -4.24
C GLU A 81 -10.44 -4.99 -5.46
N ALA A 82 -11.68 -5.43 -5.25
CA ALA A 82 -12.54 -5.94 -6.31
C ALA A 82 -12.90 -4.83 -7.33
N ALA A 83 -13.24 -3.64 -6.86
CA ALA A 83 -13.58 -2.51 -7.71
C ALA A 83 -12.38 -2.05 -8.56
N GLU A 84 -11.18 -2.03 -7.98
CA GLU A 84 -9.95 -1.67 -8.71
C GLU A 84 -9.56 -2.73 -9.76
N ASN A 85 -9.78 -4.02 -9.47
CA ASN A 85 -9.56 -5.09 -10.42
C ASN A 85 -10.55 -5.01 -11.59
N ASP A 86 -11.81 -4.67 -11.35
CA ASP A 86 -12.81 -4.45 -12.39
C ASP A 86 -12.45 -3.23 -13.27
N LEU A 87 -12.08 -2.11 -12.66
CA LEU A 87 -11.59 -0.94 -13.39
C LEU A 87 -10.35 -1.29 -14.23
N THR A 88 -9.42 -2.06 -13.68
CA THR A 88 -8.22 -2.50 -14.41
C THR A 88 -8.58 -3.39 -15.60
N ARG A 89 -9.57 -4.27 -15.45
CA ARG A 89 -10.09 -5.10 -16.54
C ARG A 89 -10.67 -4.25 -17.66
N GLN A 90 -11.53 -3.27 -17.34
CA GLN A 90 -12.13 -2.37 -18.31
C GLN A 90 -11.09 -1.47 -19.00
N LEU A 91 -10.08 -0.99 -18.26
CA LEU A 91 -8.99 -0.21 -18.86
C LEU A 91 -8.13 -1.02 -19.83
N ARG A 92 -8.03 -2.34 -19.65
CA ARG A 92 -7.27 -3.22 -20.54
C ARG A 92 -8.00 -3.56 -21.84
N THR A 93 -9.33 -3.39 -21.90
CA THR A 93 -10.09 -3.56 -23.15
C THR A 93 -10.03 -2.31 -24.03
N VAL A 94 -9.54 -1.20 -23.49
CA VAL A 94 -9.46 0.10 -24.14
C VAL A 94 -8.08 0.32 -24.75
N GLU A 95 -8.04 0.81 -25.99
CA GLU A 95 -6.80 1.25 -26.62
C GLU A 95 -6.48 2.69 -26.22
N LEU A 96 -5.42 2.84 -25.42
CA LEU A 96 -4.97 4.13 -24.87
C LEU A 96 -3.88 4.73 -25.75
N ASP A 97 -4.20 5.83 -26.42
CA ASP A 97 -3.26 6.60 -27.23
C ASP A 97 -2.51 7.61 -26.34
N PRO A 98 -1.18 7.49 -26.15
CA PRO A 98 -0.43 8.42 -25.30
C PRO A 98 -0.42 9.87 -25.80
N ALA A 99 -0.79 10.13 -27.07
CA ALA A 99 -0.93 11.49 -27.60
C ALA A 99 -2.21 12.18 -27.11
N ASP A 100 -3.22 11.43 -26.66
CA ASP A 100 -4.44 11.95 -26.07
C ASP A 100 -4.19 12.31 -24.58
N PRO A 101 -4.37 13.58 -24.17
CA PRO A 101 -4.14 14.00 -22.78
C PRO A 101 -4.94 13.19 -21.73
N ALA A 102 -6.15 12.74 -22.07
CA ALA A 102 -6.98 11.97 -21.14
C ALA A 102 -6.42 10.54 -20.98
N CYS A 103 -5.94 9.93 -22.07
CA CYS A 103 -5.26 8.64 -22.03
C CYS A 103 -3.94 8.73 -21.27
N GLU A 104 -3.12 9.77 -21.53
CA GLU A 104 -1.86 10.01 -20.83
C GLU A 104 -2.08 10.09 -19.31
N ALA A 105 -3.11 10.84 -18.88
CA ALA A 105 -3.43 10.99 -17.46
C ALA A 105 -3.74 9.64 -16.79
N VAL A 106 -4.51 8.77 -17.46
CA VAL A 106 -4.81 7.41 -16.96
C VAL A 106 -3.56 6.54 -16.92
N ILE A 107 -2.73 6.57 -17.97
CA ILE A 107 -1.49 5.78 -18.03
C ILE A 107 -0.53 6.24 -16.92
N ALA A 108 -0.35 7.56 -16.74
CA ALA A 108 0.50 8.13 -15.70
C ALA A 108 -0.02 7.81 -14.30
N ALA A 109 -1.33 7.90 -14.06
CA ALA A 109 -1.94 7.53 -12.79
C ALA A 109 -1.73 6.02 -12.49
N SER A 110 -1.91 5.17 -13.49
CA SER A 110 -1.71 3.72 -13.42
C SER A 110 -0.26 3.34 -13.08
N ARG A 111 0.72 4.01 -13.70
CA ARG A 111 2.15 3.84 -13.38
C ARG A 111 2.47 4.27 -11.94
N ARG A 112 1.96 5.43 -11.51
CA ARG A 112 2.16 5.92 -10.13
C ARG A 112 1.51 5.00 -9.10
N LEU A 113 0.36 4.42 -9.43
CA LEU A 113 -0.32 3.44 -8.59
C LEU A 113 0.52 2.16 -8.43
N ALA A 114 1.10 1.64 -9.51
CA ALA A 114 2.01 0.48 -9.42
C ALA A 114 3.18 0.73 -8.45
N LEU A 115 3.81 1.91 -8.53
CA LEU A 115 4.89 2.30 -7.61
C LEU A 115 4.40 2.41 -6.16
N ALA A 116 3.24 3.06 -5.94
CA ALA A 116 2.67 3.19 -4.61
C ALA A 116 2.33 1.83 -3.99
N ARG A 117 1.81 0.89 -4.79
CA ARG A 117 1.50 -0.49 -4.37
C ARG A 117 2.77 -1.23 -3.95
N GLN A 118 3.86 -1.07 -4.70
CA GLN A 118 5.15 -1.68 -4.34
C GLN A 118 5.66 -1.13 -3.00
N VAL A 119 5.70 0.19 -2.83
CA VAL A 119 6.12 0.83 -1.57
C VAL A 119 5.26 0.39 -0.39
N HIS A 120 3.94 0.34 -0.56
CA HIS A 120 3.01 -0.18 0.45
C HIS A 120 3.34 -1.64 0.80
N THR A 121 3.52 -2.49 -0.20
CA THR A 121 3.84 -3.92 -0.01
C THR A 121 5.14 -4.13 0.78
N ASP A 122 6.19 -3.36 0.46
CA ASP A 122 7.47 -3.45 1.16
C ASP A 122 7.35 -2.98 2.62
N LEU A 123 6.61 -1.90 2.88
CA LEU A 123 6.39 -1.40 4.25
C LEU A 123 5.48 -2.34 5.07
N VAL A 124 4.48 -2.96 4.45
CA VAL A 124 3.67 -4.02 5.07
C VAL A 124 4.55 -5.21 5.41
N ARG A 125 5.43 -5.64 4.49
CA ARG A 125 6.36 -6.74 4.71
C ARG A 125 7.28 -6.46 5.89
N ASP A 126 7.84 -5.25 5.96
CA ASP A 126 8.69 -4.81 7.08
C ASP A 126 7.92 -4.84 8.41
N ALA A 127 6.71 -4.28 8.45
CA ALA A 127 5.87 -4.29 9.65
C ALA A 127 5.54 -5.73 10.08
N ARG A 128 5.15 -6.60 9.15
CA ARG A 128 4.81 -8.01 9.46
C ARG A 128 6.04 -8.82 9.88
N SER A 129 7.22 -8.56 9.33
CA SER A 129 8.48 -9.17 9.77
C SER A 129 8.84 -8.76 11.21
N ALA A 130 8.48 -7.54 11.62
CA ALA A 130 8.65 -7.11 13.00
C ALA A 130 7.72 -7.88 13.94
N ARG A 131 6.48 -8.15 13.52
CA ARG A 131 5.48 -8.93 14.28
C ARG A 131 5.93 -10.36 14.57
N SER A 132 6.69 -11.00 13.67
CA SER A 132 7.10 -12.40 13.84
C SER A 132 8.15 -12.59 14.95
N ARG A 133 8.78 -11.51 15.42
CA ARG A 133 9.79 -11.58 16.49
C ARG A 133 9.18 -12.06 17.82
N PRO A 134 9.82 -13.01 18.53
CA PRO A 134 9.25 -13.65 19.71
C PRO A 134 8.95 -12.66 20.84
N LEU A 135 9.79 -11.64 21.02
CA LEU A 135 9.58 -10.61 22.05
C LEU A 135 8.36 -9.73 21.73
N VAL A 136 8.15 -9.35 20.47
CA VAL A 136 6.99 -8.56 20.05
C VAL A 136 5.70 -9.35 20.31
N ARG A 137 5.71 -10.65 20.04
CA ARG A 137 4.57 -11.56 20.32
C ARG A 137 4.35 -11.75 21.81
N LEU A 138 5.40 -12.01 22.57
CA LEU A 138 5.34 -12.29 24.01
C LEU A 138 4.83 -11.07 24.79
N PHE A 139 5.36 -9.88 24.48
CA PHE A 139 4.96 -8.62 25.10
C PHE A 139 3.72 -7.98 24.45
N ARG A 140 3.09 -8.65 23.47
CA ARG A 140 1.90 -8.14 22.75
C ARG A 140 2.07 -6.70 22.23
N MET A 141 3.29 -6.36 21.81
CA MET A 141 3.61 -5.02 21.32
C MET A 141 2.83 -4.75 20.03
N GLY A 142 2.10 -3.63 19.99
CA GLY A 142 1.27 -3.25 18.83
C GLY A 142 -0.12 -3.91 18.77
N ARG A 143 -0.67 -4.39 19.90
CA ARG A 143 -2.03 -5.00 19.95
C ARG A 143 -3.17 -3.99 19.76
N GLY A 144 -2.92 -2.69 19.94
CA GLY A 144 -3.94 -1.65 19.87
C GLY A 144 -4.36 -1.21 18.46
N ARG A 145 -3.69 -1.73 17.41
CA ARG A 145 -4.01 -1.41 16.01
C ARG A 145 -4.11 -2.68 15.19
N GLU A 146 -4.96 -2.66 14.16
CA GLU A 146 -4.96 -3.72 13.17
C GLU A 146 -3.60 -3.73 12.46
N TRP A 147 -3.04 -4.92 12.26
CA TRP A 147 -1.77 -5.03 11.58
C TRP A 147 -1.93 -4.74 10.08
N PRO A 148 -1.01 -4.01 9.45
CA PRO A 148 -1.06 -3.73 8.03
C PRO A 148 -1.26 -5.02 7.20
N ARG A 149 -2.18 -4.93 6.24
CA ARG A 149 -2.53 -6.01 5.31
C ARG A 149 -2.01 -5.68 3.92
N TYR A 150 -1.67 -6.72 3.18
CA TYR A 150 -1.35 -6.57 1.76
C TYR A 150 -2.62 -6.15 1.01
N PHE A 151 -2.42 -5.39 -0.06
CA PHE A 151 -3.47 -4.96 -0.96
C PHE A 151 -3.36 -5.79 -2.24
N ASP A 152 -4.29 -6.69 -2.46
CA ASP A 152 -4.25 -7.67 -3.55
C ASP A 152 -5.03 -7.18 -4.77
N VAL A 153 -4.31 -6.59 -5.71
CA VAL A 153 -4.85 -6.11 -6.98
C VAL A 153 -3.97 -6.55 -8.12
N ASP A 154 -4.60 -6.74 -9.27
CA ASP A 154 -3.94 -6.99 -10.54
C ASP A 154 -2.92 -5.88 -10.83
N ASP A 155 -1.93 -6.19 -11.68
CA ASP A 155 -0.97 -5.18 -12.13
C ASP A 155 -1.72 -3.98 -12.75
N PRO A 156 -1.68 -2.79 -12.12
CA PRO A 156 -2.47 -1.66 -12.57
C PRO A 156 -1.88 -1.04 -13.84
N THR A 157 -0.68 -1.44 -14.26
CA THR A 157 -0.10 -0.93 -15.50
C THR A 157 -0.97 -1.28 -16.70
N VAL A 158 -1.17 -0.28 -17.55
CA VAL A 158 -1.90 -0.39 -18.81
C VAL A 158 -0.90 -0.22 -19.94
N THR A 159 -0.91 -1.15 -20.89
CA THR A 159 -0.08 -1.07 -22.09
C THR A 159 -0.64 0.00 -23.02
N PRO A 160 0.10 1.09 -23.31
CA PRO A 160 -0.32 2.06 -24.31
C PRO A 160 -0.37 1.39 -25.69
N ARG A 161 -1.11 2.00 -26.63
CA ARG A 161 -0.91 1.71 -28.06
C ARG A 161 0.57 1.92 -28.38
N ALA A 162 1.27 0.86 -28.73
CA ALA A 162 2.63 0.99 -29.21
C ALA A 162 2.58 1.59 -30.62
N ASP A 163 3.18 2.75 -30.82
CA ASP A 163 3.62 3.10 -32.16
C ASP A 163 4.66 2.05 -32.55
N VAL A 164 4.26 1.12 -33.41
CA VAL A 164 5.20 0.29 -34.15
C VAL A 164 5.94 1.27 -35.05
N THR A 165 7.02 1.85 -34.55
CA THR A 165 8.01 2.53 -35.38
C THR A 165 8.59 1.50 -36.34
N THR A 166 7.95 1.42 -37.51
CA THR A 166 8.43 0.66 -38.64
C THR A 166 9.46 1.53 -39.35
N GLY A 167 10.73 1.09 -39.34
CA GLY A 167 11.76 1.47 -40.32
C GLY A 167 12.41 2.84 -40.15
#